data_AF-A0A158K0C0-F1
#
_entry.id   AF-A0A158K0C0-F1
#
_cell.length_a   1.000
_cell.length_b   1.000
_cell.length_c   1.000
_cell.angle_alpha   90.00
_cell.angle_beta   90.00
_cell.angle_gamma   90.00
#
_symmetry.space_group_name_H-M   'P 1'
#
loop_
_entity.id
_entity.type
_entity.pdbx_description
1 polymer ?
#
loop_
_entity_poly.entity_id
_entity_poly.type
_entity_poly.pdbx_seq_one_letter_code
_entity_poly.pdbx_strand_id
1 'polypeptide(L)'
;MNSNGENLNKRQFARAVRDLERITRQIAARYIAQGVPLSWRLLHAIEGEAVADLGFAGRHEPALRELFARPDDFAYPQTDDIVDFSSSDALPAVFAFAVDAYEQAARHGHPKLALAVGH
;
A
#
# COMPACT_ATOMS: atom_id res chain seq x y z
N MET A 1 -28.89 22.99 3.89
CA MET A 1 -28.03 23.56 2.82
C MET A 1 -26.56 23.30 3.20
N ASN A 2 -26.08 22.04 3.24
CA ASN A 2 -24.74 21.75 3.80
C ASN A 2 -24.04 20.57 3.08
N SER A 3 -24.26 20.39 1.77
CA SER A 3 -23.65 19.29 0.99
C SER A 3 -22.21 19.58 0.52
N ASN A 4 -21.65 20.74 0.85
CA ASN A 4 -20.33 21.16 0.35
C ASN A 4 -19.16 20.64 1.20
N GLY A 5 -19.34 20.48 2.52
CA GLY A 5 -18.29 19.99 3.44
C GLY A 5 -17.96 18.50 3.25
N GLU A 6 -18.97 17.64 3.10
CA GLU A 6 -18.77 16.20 2.82
C GLU A 6 -18.11 15.95 1.45
N ASN A 7 -18.40 16.78 0.45
CA ASN A 7 -17.84 16.61 -0.89
C ASN A 7 -16.35 17.00 -0.95
N LEU A 8 -15.95 18.00 -0.18
CA LEU A 8 -14.54 18.41 -0.04
C LEU A 8 -13.71 17.27 0.57
N ASN A 9 -14.20 16.64 1.64
CA ASN A 9 -13.51 15.54 2.31
C ASN A 9 -13.37 14.30 1.40
N LYS A 10 -14.42 13.95 0.64
CA LYS A 10 -14.36 12.84 -0.35
C LYS A 10 -13.36 13.10 -1.48
N ARG A 11 -13.28 14.32 -2.02
CA ARG A 11 -12.33 14.65 -3.10
C ARG A 11 -10.88 14.69 -2.59
N GLN A 12 -10.66 15.22 -1.39
CA GLN A 12 -9.35 15.19 -0.75
C GLN A 12 -8.90 13.76 -0.47
N PHE A 13 -9.81 12.92 0.05
CA PHE A 13 -9.55 11.49 0.25
C PHE A 13 -9.21 10.78 -1.06
N ALA A 14 -10.03 10.94 -2.10
CA ALA A 14 -9.77 10.33 -3.41
C ALA A 14 -8.43 10.78 -4.02
N ARG A 15 -8.06 12.06 -3.83
CA ARG A 15 -6.78 12.57 -4.27
C ARG A 15 -5.62 11.96 -3.48
N ALA A 16 -5.75 11.83 -2.16
CA ALA A 16 -4.75 11.23 -1.31
C ALA A 16 -4.57 9.73 -1.61
N VAL A 17 -5.65 8.98 -1.84
CA VAL A 17 -5.58 7.58 -2.26
C VAL A 17 -4.83 7.44 -3.59
N ARG A 18 -5.09 8.34 -4.55
CA ARG A 18 -4.42 8.30 -5.86
C ARG A 18 -2.93 8.67 -5.76
N ASP A 19 -2.59 9.59 -4.87
CA ASP A 19 -1.20 9.95 -4.59
C ASP A 19 -0.46 8.80 -3.92
N LEU A 20 -1.10 8.18 -2.91
CA LEU A 20 -0.61 7.01 -2.20
C LEU A 20 -0.40 5.81 -3.14
N GLU A 21 -1.33 5.54 -4.06
CA GLU A 21 -1.18 4.51 -5.08
C GLU A 21 0.07 4.78 -5.93
N ARG A 22 0.21 6.02 -6.44
CA ARG A 22 1.35 6.40 -7.29
C ARG A 22 2.68 6.24 -6.55
N ILE A 23 2.76 6.74 -5.33
CA ILE A 23 3.95 6.64 -4.46
C ILE A 23 4.28 5.17 -4.20
N THR A 24 3.29 4.38 -3.77
CA THR A 24 3.46 2.95 -3.48
C THR A 24 3.98 2.19 -4.69
N ARG A 25 3.40 2.43 -5.87
CA ARG A 25 3.86 1.81 -7.13
C ARG A 25 5.29 2.21 -7.49
N GLN A 26 5.69 3.46 -7.27
CA GLN A 26 7.06 3.92 -7.51
C GLN A 26 8.06 3.22 -6.58
N ILE A 27 7.74 3.11 -5.30
CA ILE A 27 8.56 2.42 -4.30
C ILE A 27 8.66 0.93 -4.65
N ALA A 28 7.52 0.27 -4.90
CA ALA A 28 7.46 -1.14 -5.28
C ALA A 28 8.26 -1.42 -6.57
N ALA A 29 8.14 -0.56 -7.60
CA ALA A 29 8.88 -0.71 -8.85
C ALA A 29 10.41 -0.75 -8.64
N ARG A 30 10.92 0.00 -7.66
CA ARG A 30 12.35 -0.03 -7.31
C ARG A 30 12.77 -1.38 -6.74
N TYR A 31 11.95 -2.02 -5.92
CA TYR A 31 12.23 -3.35 -5.36
C TYR A 31 12.05 -4.47 -6.38
N ILE A 32 11.02 -4.36 -7.23
CA ILE A 32 10.77 -5.23 -8.38
C ILE A 32 11.97 -5.23 -9.35
N ALA A 33 12.51 -4.05 -9.67
CA ALA A 33 13.69 -3.89 -10.52
C ALA A 33 14.95 -4.53 -9.91
N GLN A 34 15.04 -4.60 -8.59
CA GLN A 34 16.10 -5.30 -7.86
C GLN A 34 15.87 -6.82 -7.77
N GLY A 35 14.72 -7.33 -8.23
CA GLY A 35 14.37 -8.74 -8.17
C GLY A 35 14.09 -9.25 -6.75
N VAL A 36 13.74 -8.36 -5.83
CA VAL A 36 13.46 -8.70 -4.43
C VAL A 36 12.00 -9.17 -4.31
N PRO A 37 11.74 -10.40 -3.84
CA PRO A 37 10.38 -10.91 -3.68
C PRO A 37 9.62 -10.14 -2.59
N LEU A 38 8.28 -10.08 -2.71
CA LEU A 38 7.44 -9.40 -1.72
C LEU A 38 7.28 -10.26 -0.46
N SER A 39 8.11 -9.98 0.54
CA SER A 39 8.00 -10.52 1.88
C SER A 39 7.24 -9.58 2.82
N TRP A 40 6.76 -10.09 3.95
CA TRP A 40 5.99 -9.28 4.90
C TRP A 40 6.80 -8.10 5.43
N ARG A 41 8.08 -8.33 5.73
CA ARG A 41 9.01 -7.28 6.14
C ARG A 41 9.19 -6.21 5.06
N LEU A 42 9.27 -6.60 3.79
CA LEU A 42 9.34 -5.64 2.68
C LEU A 42 8.02 -4.89 2.51
N LEU A 43 6.88 -5.56 2.66
CA LEU A 43 5.55 -4.94 2.58
C LEU A 43 5.40 -3.84 3.65
N HIS A 44 5.83 -4.11 4.89
CA HIS A 44 5.87 -3.11 5.94
C HIS A 44 6.86 -1.97 5.66
N ALA A 45 8.01 -2.26 5.06
CA ALA A 45 8.94 -1.22 4.64
C ALA A 45 8.33 -0.30 3.58
N ILE A 46 7.70 -0.87 2.54
CA ILE A 46 6.98 -0.12 1.50
C ILE A 46 5.87 0.73 2.11
N GLU A 47 5.11 0.21 3.08
CA GLU A 47 4.08 0.98 3.79
C GLU A 47 4.67 2.17 4.55
N GLY A 48 5.72 1.94 5.33
CA GLY A 48 6.40 3.00 6.07
C GLY A 48 6.94 4.10 5.15
N GLU A 49 7.57 3.71 4.04
CA GLU A 49 8.07 4.63 3.02
C GLU A 49 6.92 5.39 2.35
N ALA A 50 5.84 4.71 1.94
CA ALA A 50 4.73 5.33 1.24
C ALA A 50 3.96 6.32 2.12
N VAL A 51 3.72 5.98 3.40
CA VAL A 51 3.05 6.87 4.35
C VAL A 51 3.95 8.07 4.70
N ALA A 52 5.26 7.86 4.82
CA ALA A 52 6.21 8.94 5.04
C ALA A 52 6.27 9.90 3.84
N ASP A 53 6.36 9.36 2.62
CA ASP A 53 6.43 10.14 1.39
C ASP A 53 5.10 10.86 1.10
N LEU A 54 3.95 10.21 1.33
CA LEU A 54 2.63 10.86 1.27
C LEU A 54 2.54 12.01 2.27
N GLY A 55 3.02 11.81 3.50
CA GLY A 55 3.09 12.86 4.53
C GLY A 55 3.99 14.04 4.12
N PHE A 56 5.06 13.76 3.39
CA PHE A 56 6.01 14.76 2.90
C PHE A 56 5.51 15.49 1.64
N ALA A 57 4.86 14.78 0.72
CA ALA A 57 4.16 15.31 -0.43
C ALA A 57 2.93 16.15 -0.01
N GLY A 58 2.29 15.78 1.10
CA GLY A 58 1.13 16.43 1.68
C GLY A 58 1.40 17.53 2.72
N ARG A 59 2.64 17.68 3.23
CA ARG A 59 3.10 18.69 4.22
C ARG A 59 2.12 19.07 5.36
N HIS A 60 1.49 18.06 5.98
CA HIS A 60 0.83 18.08 7.31
C HIS A 60 -0.63 18.57 7.41
N GLU A 61 -1.58 17.81 6.85
CA GLU A 61 -2.90 17.67 7.50
C GLU A 61 -2.88 16.42 8.41
N PRO A 62 -2.90 16.55 9.76
CA PRO A 62 -2.97 15.39 10.67
C PRO A 62 -4.22 14.54 10.42
N ALA A 63 -5.32 15.17 9.97
CA ALA A 63 -6.54 14.48 9.57
C ALA A 63 -6.33 13.45 8.45
N LEU A 64 -5.39 13.71 7.52
CA LEU A 64 -5.09 12.75 6.47
C LEU A 64 -4.39 11.51 7.03
N ARG A 65 -3.48 11.70 8.00
CA ARG A 65 -2.77 10.59 8.65
C ARG A 65 -3.72 9.70 9.45
N GLU A 66 -4.72 10.28 10.11
CA GLU A 66 -5.75 9.53 10.83
C GLU A 66 -6.64 8.72 9.88
N LEU A 67 -6.93 9.22 8.67
CA LEU A 67 -7.70 8.50 7.65
C LEU A 67 -6.98 7.26 7.10
N PHE A 68 -5.65 7.24 7.14
CA PHE A 68 -4.82 6.10 6.72
C PHE A 68 -4.21 5.33 7.89
N ALA A 69 -4.57 5.67 9.14
CA ALA A 69 -4.11 4.93 10.30
C ALA A 69 -4.59 3.48 10.18
N ARG A 70 -3.66 2.54 10.39
CA ARG A 70 -3.98 1.11 10.33
C ARG A 70 -5.07 0.81 11.36
N PRO A 71 -6.14 0.09 11.01
CA PRO A 71 -7.03 -0.46 12.02
C PRO A 71 -6.21 -1.38 12.93
N ASP A 72 -6.18 -1.08 14.22
CA ASP A 72 -5.33 -1.75 15.23
C ASP A 72 -5.64 -3.26 15.37
N ASP A 73 -6.76 -3.71 14.80
CA ASP A 73 -7.31 -5.05 14.92
C ASP A 73 -6.54 -6.13 14.11
N PHE A 74 -5.70 -5.74 13.14
CA PHE A 74 -4.95 -6.68 12.31
C PHE A 74 -3.45 -6.71 12.62
N ALA A 75 -3.02 -7.76 13.33
CA ALA A 75 -1.62 -8.10 13.52
C ALA A 75 -1.06 -8.83 12.29
N TYR A 76 -0.56 -8.05 11.32
CA TYR A 76 0.19 -8.61 10.20
C TYR A 76 1.58 -9.09 10.66
N PRO A 77 2.07 -10.24 10.17
CA PRO A 77 3.39 -10.74 10.55
C PRO A 77 4.48 -9.80 10.04
N GLN A 78 5.59 -9.67 10.78
CA GLN A 78 6.73 -8.83 10.41
C GLN A 78 7.94 -9.65 9.94
N THR A 79 7.68 -10.85 9.42
CA THR A 79 8.69 -11.84 9.05
C THR A 79 9.21 -11.64 7.62
N ASP A 80 10.30 -12.31 7.27
CA ASP A 80 10.79 -12.36 5.88
C ASP A 80 10.04 -13.39 5.02
N ASP A 81 8.97 -14.01 5.53
CA ASP A 81 8.10 -14.90 4.77
C ASP A 81 7.43 -14.18 3.61
N ILE A 82 7.17 -14.94 2.55
CA ILE A 82 6.42 -14.47 1.40
C ILE A 82 5.02 -14.09 1.86
N VAL A 83 4.54 -12.97 1.34
CA VAL A 83 3.23 -12.45 1.69
C VAL A 83 2.13 -13.37 1.17
N ASP A 84 1.21 -13.72 2.06
CA ASP A 84 -0.01 -14.49 1.79
C ASP A 84 -1.22 -13.78 2.41
N PHE A 85 -2.20 -13.42 1.59
CA PHE A 85 -3.44 -12.76 2.06
C PHE A 85 -4.66 -13.68 2.06
N SER A 86 -4.47 -14.99 1.88
CA SER A 86 -5.57 -15.95 1.78
C SER A 86 -6.54 -15.88 2.98
N SER A 87 -6.06 -15.49 4.16
CA SER A 87 -6.87 -15.36 5.39
C SER A 87 -7.30 -13.94 5.77
N SER A 88 -7.02 -12.90 4.97
CA SER A 88 -7.30 -11.51 5.35
C SER A 88 -8.57 -10.95 4.70
N ASP A 89 -9.56 -10.57 5.51
CA ASP A 89 -10.85 -10.01 5.04
C ASP A 89 -10.76 -8.51 4.70
N ALA A 90 -9.81 -7.78 5.33
CA ALA A 90 -9.55 -6.37 5.07
C ALA A 90 -8.05 -6.10 4.93
N LEU A 91 -7.68 -5.35 3.89
CA LEU A 91 -6.30 -4.96 3.61
C LEU A 91 -6.13 -3.44 3.62
N PRO A 92 -5.05 -2.91 4.23
CA PRO A 92 -4.66 -1.53 4.04
C PRO A 92 -4.48 -1.23 2.55
N ALA A 93 -4.92 -0.05 2.11
CA ALA A 93 -4.84 0.35 0.70
C ALA A 93 -3.40 0.22 0.15
N VAL A 94 -2.39 0.59 0.96
CA VAL A 94 -0.97 0.47 0.58
C VAL A 94 -0.57 -0.97 0.29
N PHE A 95 -1.04 -1.92 1.09
CA PHE A 95 -0.75 -3.34 0.88
C PHE A 95 -1.36 -3.81 -0.44
N ALA A 96 -2.63 -3.49 -0.69
CA ALA A 96 -3.30 -3.83 -1.94
C ALA A 96 -2.56 -3.25 -3.17
N PHE A 97 -2.09 -2.00 -3.10
CA PHE A 97 -1.35 -1.38 -4.20
C PHE A 97 0.02 -2.02 -4.44
N ALA A 98 0.75 -2.37 -3.38
CA ALA A 98 2.04 -3.04 -3.50
C ALA A 98 1.88 -4.44 -4.11
N VAL A 99 0.87 -5.18 -3.66
CA VAL A 99 0.50 -6.51 -4.17
C VAL A 99 0.18 -6.47 -5.65
N ASP A 100 -0.74 -5.58 -6.04
CA ASP A 100 -1.12 -5.40 -7.44
C ASP A 100 0.09 -5.07 -8.32
N ALA A 101 1.01 -4.21 -7.86
CA ALA A 101 2.23 -3.90 -8.60
C ALA A 101 3.14 -5.13 -8.80
N TYR A 102 3.27 -5.96 -7.77
CA TYR A 102 4.07 -7.18 -7.82
C TYR A 102 3.43 -8.27 -8.67
N GLU A 103 2.11 -8.46 -8.58
CA GLU A 103 1.37 -9.39 -9.44
C GLU A 103 1.49 -9.01 -10.92
N GLN A 104 1.34 -7.71 -11.24
CA GLN A 104 1.56 -7.23 -12.60
C GLN A 104 2.99 -7.51 -13.08
N ALA A 105 4.00 -7.24 -12.26
CA ALA A 105 5.39 -7.54 -12.61
C ALA A 105 5.65 -9.04 -12.82
N ALA A 106 5.06 -9.90 -11.97
CA ALA A 106 5.16 -11.35 -12.11
C ALA A 106 4.56 -11.83 -13.44
N ARG A 107 3.39 -11.29 -13.83
CA ARG A 107 2.73 -11.59 -15.11
C ARG A 107 3.51 -11.11 -16.33
N HIS A 108 4.25 -10.01 -16.19
CA HIS A 108 5.06 -9.42 -17.26
C HIS A 108 6.47 -10.05 -17.43
N GLY A 109 6.78 -11.13 -16.70
CA GLY A 109 7.98 -11.92 -16.93
C GLY A 109 8.91 -12.09 -15.71
N HIS A 110 8.45 -11.74 -14.51
CA HIS A 110 9.25 -11.86 -13.28
C HIS A 110 8.65 -12.91 -12.33
N PRO A 111 8.59 -14.21 -12.70
CA PRO A 111 7.89 -15.23 -11.91
C PRO A 111 8.49 -15.44 -10.51
N LYS A 112 9.75 -15.06 -10.28
CA LYS A 112 10.40 -15.11 -8.96
C LYS A 112 9.80 -14.10 -7.96
N LEU A 113 9.06 -13.11 -8.44
CA LEU A 113 8.33 -12.13 -7.64
C LEU A 113 6.90 -12.57 -7.32
N ALA A 114 6.48 -13.74 -7.81
CA ALA A 114 5.16 -14.27 -7.54
C ALA A 114 4.93 -14.40 -6.04
N LEU A 115 3.79 -13.88 -5.60
CA LEU A 115 3.32 -14.01 -4.24
C LEU A 115 2.99 -15.47 -3.96
N ALA A 116 2.89 -15.83 -2.68
CA ALA A 116 2.29 -17.10 -2.28
C ALA A 116 0.79 -17.00 -2.61
N VAL A 117 0.43 -17.21 -3.87
CA VAL A 117 -0.98 -17.40 -4.25
C VAL A 117 -1.35 -18.77 -3.69
N GLY A 118 -2.03 -18.76 -2.56
CA GLY A 118 -2.76 -19.92 -2.07
C GLY A 118 -3.69 -20.41 -3.18
N HIS A 119 -3.40 -21.59 -3.71
CA HIS A 119 -4.26 -22.34 -4.61
C HIS A 119 -5.37 -23.04 -3.82
#